data_AF-A0A345YF57-F1
#
_entry.id   AF-A0A345YF57-F1
#
_cell.length_a   1.000
_cell.length_b   1.000
_cell.length_c   1.000
_cell.angle_alpha   90.00
_cell.angle_beta   90.00
_cell.angle_gamma   90.00
#
_symmetry.space_group_name_H-M   'P 1'
#
loop_
_entity.id
_entity.type
_entity.pdbx_description
1 polymer ?
#
loop_
_entity_poly.entity_id
_entity_poly.type
_entity_poly.pdbx_seq_one_letter_code
_entity_poly.pdbx_strand_id
1 'polypeptide(L)'
;MPTEKITIATEAGHALEGSIELPTGLVRGAALFAHCFTCTKQSKAAVSVARALANEGIACLRFDFTGLGGSEGDFGRAGFATDVTDLVAAAETLLDRFAQPILLVGHSLGGAAVLAAANDLGSEKVAAIATIGAPSDVPHVLQRIDGDIEAIRKEGEGEVTIGGRDFALSRDFLEKVENIDLLEEVGRLKRPLLFLHSPTDDVVGIENASALFGAAKHPKSFVSLEGADHLLLDQADAQFAASVIAAWATRYIPMREDWPMPDQGVVIKTGHGKFGTEVHTKTHRFVADEPKSYGGDDSGPTPYDLLNAALGTCTAMTMKMYADKKGWPLEGVTVQVTHERNHRDECDHVEAMEEGRQMQALNRRIELHGDALDEGQRRKIVEIADKCPVHRTLEGDLHVHTRS
;
A
#
# COMPACT_ATOMS: atom_id res chain seq x y z
N MET A 1 0.32 -8.57 -0.51
CA MET A 1 0.57 -7.48 -1.47
C MET A 1 1.57 -7.97 -2.49
N PRO A 2 1.25 -7.85 -3.78
CA PRO A 2 2.18 -8.14 -4.85
C PRO A 2 3.31 -7.11 -4.85
N THR A 3 4.54 -7.61 -4.97
CA THR A 3 5.72 -6.78 -5.18
C THR A 3 6.24 -7.04 -6.59
N GLU A 4 6.30 -6.00 -7.40
CA GLU A 4 6.84 -6.04 -8.75
C GLU A 4 8.30 -5.54 -8.73
N LYS A 5 9.22 -6.27 -9.36
CA LYS A 5 10.58 -5.77 -9.59
C LYS A 5 10.61 -4.89 -10.82
N ILE A 6 11.31 -3.76 -10.75
CA ILE A 6 11.46 -2.82 -11.87
C ILE A 6 12.92 -2.40 -12.01
N THR A 7 13.34 -2.13 -13.23
CA THR A 7 14.64 -1.53 -13.54
C THR A 7 14.40 -0.14 -14.10
N ILE A 8 15.11 0.86 -13.57
CA ILE A 8 14.94 2.27 -13.92
C ILE A 8 16.23 2.74 -14.59
N ALA A 9 16.13 3.30 -15.79
CA ALA A 9 17.28 3.84 -16.50
C ALA A 9 17.56 5.27 -16.02
N THR A 10 18.81 5.56 -15.69
CA THR A 10 19.28 6.91 -15.33
C THR A 10 19.82 7.64 -16.56
N GLU A 11 19.88 8.98 -16.51
CA GLU A 11 20.51 9.78 -17.58
C GLU A 11 22.00 9.47 -17.76
N ALA A 12 22.67 9.03 -16.70
CA ALA A 12 24.06 8.61 -16.71
C ALA A 12 24.28 7.20 -17.31
N GLY A 13 23.21 6.50 -17.71
CA GLY A 13 23.27 5.18 -18.34
C GLY A 13 23.39 4.01 -17.35
N HIS A 14 23.27 4.27 -16.04
CA HIS A 14 23.18 3.23 -15.01
C HIS A 14 21.75 2.71 -14.87
N ALA A 15 21.61 1.43 -14.49
CA ALA A 15 20.34 0.82 -14.13
C ALA A 15 20.13 0.80 -12.60
N LEU A 16 19.03 1.40 -12.13
CA LEU A 16 18.59 1.30 -10.73
C LEU A 16 17.64 0.13 -10.54
N GLU A 17 17.80 -0.62 -9.45
CA GLU A 17 16.92 -1.73 -9.09
C GLU A 17 15.82 -1.28 -8.11
N GLY A 18 14.59 -1.28 -8.59
CA GLY A 18 13.39 -0.93 -7.84
C GLY A 18 12.49 -2.12 -7.46
N SER A 19 11.60 -1.88 -6.51
CA SER A 19 10.52 -2.76 -6.11
C SER A 19 9.27 -1.93 -5.85
N ILE A 20 8.19 -2.20 -6.59
CA ILE A 20 6.91 -1.53 -6.43
C ILE A 20 6.00 -2.44 -5.61
N GLU A 21 5.64 -1.97 -4.42
CA GLU A 21 4.55 -2.57 -3.65
C GLU A 21 3.23 -2.07 -4.25
N LEU A 22 2.48 -2.97 -4.88
CA LEU A 22 1.23 -2.62 -5.52
C LEU A 22 0.06 -2.79 -4.55
N PRO A 23 -0.93 -1.88 -4.58
CA PRO A 23 -2.20 -2.12 -3.93
C PRO A 23 -2.82 -3.36 -4.54
N THR A 24 -3.39 -4.18 -3.68
CA THR A 24 -4.13 -5.34 -4.15
C THR A 24 -5.55 -5.01 -4.62
N GLY A 25 -5.94 -3.74 -4.53
CA GLY A 25 -7.27 -3.25 -4.84
C GLY A 25 -7.23 -1.87 -5.47
N LEU A 26 -8.22 -1.05 -5.09
CA LEU A 26 -8.39 0.31 -5.59
C LEU A 26 -7.11 1.13 -5.54
N VAL A 27 -6.70 1.64 -6.70
CA VAL A 27 -5.50 2.47 -6.84
C VAL A 27 -5.88 3.93 -6.75
N ARG A 28 -5.42 4.58 -5.68
CA ARG A 28 -5.52 6.04 -5.48
C ARG A 28 -4.47 6.81 -6.27
N GLY A 29 -3.28 6.23 -6.38
CA GLY A 29 -2.11 6.87 -6.98
C GLY A 29 -0.83 6.15 -6.57
N ALA A 30 0.29 6.87 -6.60
CA ALA A 30 1.60 6.30 -6.31
C ALA A 30 2.45 7.17 -5.37
N ALA A 31 3.45 6.54 -4.79
CA ALA A 31 4.43 7.11 -3.90
C ALA A 31 5.83 6.60 -4.25
N LEU A 32 6.83 7.47 -4.09
CA LEU A 32 8.24 7.12 -4.14
C LEU A 32 8.80 7.15 -2.71
N PHE A 33 9.50 6.09 -2.31
CA PHE A 33 10.21 6.04 -1.04
C PHE A 33 11.72 6.02 -1.26
N ALA A 34 12.38 7.11 -0.87
CA ALA A 34 13.83 7.26 -0.83
C ALA A 34 14.38 6.87 0.55
N HIS A 35 15.15 5.79 0.61
CA HIS A 35 15.70 5.26 1.87
C HIS A 35 17.00 5.96 2.32
N CYS A 36 17.44 5.66 3.55
CA CYS A 36 18.74 6.07 4.09
C CYS A 36 19.94 5.49 3.30
N PHE A 37 21.04 6.22 3.14
CA PHE A 37 22.24 5.74 2.43
C PHE A 37 22.93 4.53 3.07
N THR A 38 22.74 4.34 4.38
CA THR A 38 23.21 3.14 5.10
C THR A 38 22.33 1.92 4.90
N CYS A 39 21.25 2.08 4.15
CA CYS A 39 20.18 1.12 4.01
C CYS A 39 20.03 0.70 2.56
N THR A 40 19.09 -0.19 2.33
CA THR A 40 18.64 -0.56 0.99
C THR A 40 17.14 -0.39 0.93
N LYS A 41 16.56 -0.59 -0.26
CA LYS A 41 15.11 -0.70 -0.43
C LYS A 41 14.46 -1.68 0.52
N GLN A 42 15.20 -2.64 1.11
CA GLN A 42 14.70 -3.63 2.07
C GLN A 42 14.71 -3.18 3.54
N SER A 43 15.00 -1.91 3.85
CA SER A 43 14.95 -1.42 5.23
C SER A 43 13.57 -1.61 5.85
N LYS A 44 13.51 -1.83 7.18
CA LYS A 44 12.23 -2.04 7.89
C LYS A 44 11.29 -0.85 7.69
N ALA A 45 11.80 0.38 7.83
CA ALA A 45 11.03 1.59 7.58
C ALA A 45 10.47 1.63 6.15
N ALA A 46 11.31 1.36 5.13
CA ALA A 46 10.90 1.38 3.74
C ALA A 46 9.79 0.34 3.46
N VAL A 47 10.00 -0.91 3.88
CA VAL A 47 9.02 -1.99 3.69
C VAL A 47 7.71 -1.68 4.42
N SER A 48 7.77 -1.23 5.68
CA SER A 48 6.57 -0.91 6.47
C SER A 48 5.77 0.23 5.85
N VAL A 49 6.43 1.32 5.43
CA VAL A 49 5.77 2.47 4.78
C VAL A 49 5.17 2.07 3.45
N ALA A 50 5.91 1.34 2.60
CA ALA A 50 5.41 0.90 1.30
C ALA A 50 4.17 0.01 1.42
N ARG A 51 4.17 -0.90 2.40
CA ARG A 51 3.02 -1.77 2.70
C ARG A 51 1.83 -1.01 3.26
N ALA A 52 2.06 -0.07 4.18
CA ALA A 52 0.98 0.76 4.72
C ALA A 52 0.33 1.63 3.64
N LEU A 53 1.13 2.22 2.74
CA LEU A 53 0.64 2.98 1.59
C LEU A 53 -0.16 2.09 0.63
N ALA A 54 0.35 0.91 0.29
CA ALA A 54 -0.34 -0.01 -0.61
C ALA A 54 -1.67 -0.52 -0.03
N ASN A 55 -1.76 -0.72 1.29
CA ASN A 55 -3.04 -1.02 1.97
C ASN A 55 -4.05 0.12 1.85
N GLU A 56 -3.59 1.37 1.80
CA GLU A 56 -4.44 2.53 1.55
C GLU A 56 -4.70 2.78 0.07
N GLY A 57 -4.28 1.90 -0.84
CA GLY A 57 -4.48 2.07 -2.27
C GLY A 57 -3.41 2.90 -2.98
N ILE A 58 -2.30 3.22 -2.33
CA ILE A 58 -1.20 4.01 -2.90
C ILE A 58 -0.04 3.07 -3.23
N ALA A 59 0.24 2.86 -4.51
CA ALA A 59 1.38 2.06 -4.94
C ALA A 59 2.69 2.71 -4.47
N CYS A 60 3.65 1.94 -3.98
CA CYS A 60 4.89 2.52 -3.44
C CYS A 60 6.12 1.91 -4.10
N LEU A 61 6.86 2.71 -4.86
CA LEU A 61 8.18 2.35 -5.38
C LEU A 61 9.24 2.59 -4.30
N ARG A 62 10.03 1.56 -4.02
CA ARG A 62 11.30 1.64 -3.30
C ARG A 62 12.40 1.31 -4.29
N PHE A 63 13.49 2.06 -4.32
CA PHE A 63 14.62 1.77 -5.22
C PHE A 63 15.93 1.88 -4.44
N ASP A 64 16.95 1.17 -4.90
CA ASP A 64 18.31 1.41 -4.42
C ASP A 64 18.95 2.53 -5.26
N PHE A 65 19.55 3.52 -4.62
CA PHE A 65 20.33 4.56 -5.32
C PHE A 65 21.54 3.97 -6.05
N THR A 66 22.10 4.71 -7.01
CA THR A 66 23.32 4.33 -7.74
C THR A 66 24.40 3.81 -6.79
N GLY A 67 24.91 2.60 -7.07
CA GLY A 67 25.94 1.93 -6.29
C GLY A 67 25.54 1.42 -4.90
N LEU A 68 24.25 1.45 -4.56
CA LEU A 68 23.70 0.77 -3.39
C LEU A 68 22.92 -0.48 -3.80
N GLY A 69 22.98 -1.50 -2.95
CA GLY A 69 22.15 -2.70 -3.07
C GLY A 69 22.30 -3.41 -4.42
N GLY A 70 21.21 -3.46 -5.19
CA GLY A 70 21.17 -4.08 -6.52
C GLY A 70 21.37 -3.13 -7.70
N SER A 71 21.55 -1.84 -7.45
CA SER A 71 21.74 -0.83 -8.50
C SER A 71 23.19 -0.78 -9.00
N GLU A 72 23.36 -0.52 -10.29
CA GLU A 72 24.67 -0.35 -10.90
C GLU A 72 25.36 0.96 -10.46
N GLY A 73 26.66 1.06 -10.71
CA GLY A 73 27.48 2.24 -10.40
C GLY A 73 28.26 2.14 -9.08
N ASP A 74 29.00 3.19 -8.76
CA ASP A 74 29.80 3.31 -7.53
C ASP A 74 29.19 4.39 -6.62
N PHE A 75 28.69 3.97 -5.44
CA PHE A 75 28.08 4.89 -4.49
C PHE A 75 29.11 5.91 -3.98
N GLY A 76 28.68 7.16 -3.82
CA GLY A 76 29.49 8.25 -3.30
C GLY A 76 30.58 8.78 -4.23
N ARG A 77 30.92 8.09 -5.33
CA ARG A 77 31.73 8.66 -6.41
C ARG A 77 31.00 9.71 -7.23
N ALA A 78 29.72 9.45 -7.54
CA ALA A 78 28.92 10.31 -8.42
C ALA A 78 28.30 11.55 -7.73
N GLY A 79 28.03 11.48 -6.42
CA GLY A 79 27.59 12.63 -5.61
C GLY A 79 26.11 12.63 -5.20
N PHE A 80 25.74 13.48 -4.22
CA PHE A 80 24.33 13.68 -3.79
C PHE A 80 23.43 14.20 -4.92
N ALA A 81 24.01 14.93 -5.87
CA ALA A 81 23.29 15.33 -7.08
C ALA A 81 22.86 14.13 -7.93
N THR A 82 23.66 13.05 -7.96
CA THR A 82 23.26 11.80 -8.60
C THR A 82 22.11 11.15 -7.85
N ASP A 83 22.09 11.20 -6.52
CA ASP A 83 20.94 10.70 -5.73
C ASP A 83 19.66 11.49 -6.06
N VAL A 84 19.77 12.81 -6.21
CA VAL A 84 18.65 13.65 -6.67
C VAL A 84 18.22 13.28 -8.09
N THR A 85 19.15 13.11 -9.03
CA THR A 85 18.83 12.68 -10.41
C THR A 85 18.19 11.29 -10.46
N ASP A 86 18.69 10.34 -9.68
CA ASP A 86 18.14 8.98 -9.55
C ASP A 86 16.70 9.01 -9.03
N LEU A 87 16.46 9.85 -8.02
CA LEU A 87 15.14 10.08 -7.45
C LEU A 87 14.20 10.68 -8.49
N VAL A 88 14.65 11.68 -9.25
CA VAL A 88 13.88 12.27 -10.35
C VAL A 88 13.54 11.20 -11.39
N ALA A 89 14.50 10.38 -11.83
CA ALA A 89 14.25 9.29 -12.79
C ALA A 89 13.25 8.26 -12.26
N ALA A 90 13.35 7.90 -10.99
CA ALA A 90 12.40 7.00 -10.33
C ALA A 90 11.00 7.61 -10.19
N ALA A 91 10.91 8.91 -9.90
CA ALA A 91 9.66 9.64 -9.85
C ALA A 91 8.99 9.74 -11.23
N GLU A 92 9.74 10.07 -12.29
CA GLU A 92 9.22 10.12 -13.67
C GLU A 92 8.68 8.75 -14.11
N THR A 93 9.36 7.65 -13.74
CA THR A 93 8.87 6.28 -14.00
C THR A 93 7.49 6.03 -13.39
N LEU A 94 7.23 6.53 -12.18
CA LEU A 94 5.91 6.44 -11.55
C LEU A 94 4.89 7.38 -12.21
N LEU A 95 5.30 8.60 -12.53
CA LEU A 95 4.44 9.60 -13.16
C LEU A 95 3.94 9.10 -14.52
N ASP A 96 4.80 8.48 -15.33
CA ASP A 96 4.43 7.88 -16.61
C ASP A 96 3.46 6.71 -16.43
N ARG A 97 3.68 5.88 -15.40
CA ARG A 97 2.85 4.69 -15.15
C ARG A 97 1.46 5.02 -14.60
N PHE A 98 1.37 5.97 -13.68
CA PHE A 98 0.13 6.28 -12.96
C PHE A 98 -0.58 7.55 -13.48
N ALA A 99 0.11 8.37 -14.28
CA ALA A 99 -0.40 9.61 -14.87
C ALA A 99 -1.04 10.56 -13.85
N GLN A 100 -0.49 10.62 -12.63
CA GLN A 100 -1.00 11.40 -11.51
C GLN A 100 0.14 11.92 -10.63
N PRO A 101 -0.05 13.05 -9.92
CA PRO A 101 0.94 13.54 -8.98
C PRO A 101 1.20 12.51 -7.87
N ILE A 102 2.46 12.35 -7.47
CA ILE A 102 2.89 11.30 -6.54
C ILE A 102 3.21 11.84 -5.15
N LEU A 103 3.16 10.97 -4.14
CA LEU A 103 3.72 11.24 -2.81
C LEU A 103 5.23 10.98 -2.84
N LEU A 104 6.01 11.90 -2.28
CA LEU A 104 7.42 11.62 -1.99
C LEU A 104 7.58 11.30 -0.50
N VAL A 105 8.27 10.22 -0.18
CA VAL A 105 8.64 9.86 1.19
C VAL A 105 10.15 9.68 1.26
N GLY A 106 10.80 10.34 2.21
CA GLY A 106 12.25 10.21 2.38
C GLY A 106 12.64 9.95 3.83
N HIS A 107 13.61 9.06 4.05
CA HIS A 107 14.14 8.75 5.38
C HIS A 107 15.61 9.15 5.48
N SER A 108 15.98 9.85 6.56
CA SER A 108 17.32 10.38 6.79
C SER A 108 17.79 11.25 5.61
N LEU A 109 18.93 10.95 5.00
CA LEU A 109 19.43 11.64 3.80
C LEU A 109 18.49 11.50 2.59
N GLY A 110 17.73 10.40 2.48
CA GLY A 110 16.65 10.29 1.49
C GLY A 110 15.56 11.34 1.71
N GLY A 111 15.37 11.79 2.96
CA GLY A 111 14.53 12.94 3.33
C GLY A 111 15.02 14.26 2.76
N ALA A 112 16.32 14.53 2.87
CA ALA A 112 16.92 15.71 2.25
C ALA A 112 16.84 15.64 0.71
N ALA A 113 17.08 14.45 0.14
CA ALA A 113 16.99 14.23 -1.31
C ALA A 113 15.57 14.48 -1.86
N VAL A 114 14.50 13.96 -1.22
CA VAL A 114 13.12 14.23 -1.69
C VAL A 114 12.75 15.71 -1.57
N LEU A 115 13.24 16.41 -0.55
CA LEU A 115 12.97 17.83 -0.35
C LEU A 115 13.69 18.69 -1.41
N ALA A 116 14.95 18.35 -1.74
CA ALA A 116 15.70 19.01 -2.80
C ALA A 116 15.09 18.72 -4.20
N ALA A 117 14.79 17.45 -4.49
CA ALA A 117 14.26 17.03 -5.79
C ALA A 117 12.85 17.54 -6.08
N ALA A 118 12.05 17.85 -5.05
CA ALA A 118 10.65 18.22 -5.21
C ALA A 118 10.43 19.50 -6.04
N ASN A 119 11.36 20.46 -6.01
CA ASN A 119 11.27 21.65 -6.85
C ASN A 119 11.64 21.34 -8.31
N ASP A 120 12.65 20.50 -8.55
CA ASP A 120 13.07 20.06 -9.90
C ASP A 120 11.99 19.23 -10.59
N LEU A 121 11.30 18.38 -9.82
CA LEU A 121 10.15 17.62 -10.31
C LEU A 121 8.97 18.51 -10.70
N GLY A 122 8.92 19.78 -10.29
CA GLY A 122 7.78 20.63 -10.59
C GLY A 122 6.58 20.37 -9.69
N SER A 123 5.89 21.46 -9.37
CA SER A 123 4.87 21.47 -8.32
C SER A 123 3.61 20.67 -8.67
N GLU A 124 3.35 20.48 -9.96
CA GLU A 124 2.21 19.73 -10.50
C GLU A 124 2.42 18.22 -10.45
N LYS A 125 3.67 17.74 -10.36
CA LYS A 125 4.01 16.31 -10.32
C LYS A 125 4.07 15.77 -8.89
N VAL A 126 4.20 16.64 -7.88
CA VAL A 126 4.27 16.25 -6.46
C VAL A 126 2.95 16.57 -5.75
N ALA A 127 2.29 15.53 -5.24
CA ALA A 127 1.05 15.67 -4.46
C ALA A 127 1.33 16.17 -3.03
N ALA A 128 2.30 15.56 -2.36
CA ALA A 128 2.68 15.82 -0.98
C ALA A 128 4.06 15.21 -0.68
N ILE A 129 4.68 15.61 0.43
CA ILE A 129 6.01 15.14 0.84
C ILE A 129 6.00 14.77 2.32
N ALA A 130 6.48 13.57 2.65
CA ALA A 130 6.71 13.12 4.02
C ALA A 130 8.21 12.83 4.24
N THR A 131 8.71 13.18 5.42
CA THR A 131 10.09 12.88 5.81
C THR A 131 10.14 12.21 7.17
N ILE A 132 11.11 11.30 7.34
CA ILE A 132 11.41 10.63 8.60
C ILE A 132 12.87 10.94 8.94
N GLY A 133 13.14 11.57 10.09
CA GLY A 133 14.52 11.77 10.56
C GLY A 133 15.40 12.61 9.62
N ALA A 134 14.81 13.51 8.82
CA ALA A 134 15.54 14.23 7.77
C ALA A 134 16.45 15.34 8.35
N PRO A 135 17.69 15.47 7.85
CA PRO A 135 18.54 16.58 8.23
C PRO A 135 18.12 17.87 7.53
N SER A 136 18.24 19.02 8.21
CA SER A 136 18.04 20.34 7.63
C SER A 136 19.31 20.91 7.00
N ASP A 137 20.47 20.43 7.47
CA ASP A 137 21.80 20.82 7.05
C ASP A 137 22.60 19.53 6.81
N VAL A 138 22.69 19.14 5.54
CA VAL A 138 23.40 17.92 5.16
C VAL A 138 24.91 18.05 5.44
N PRO A 139 25.61 19.16 5.06
CA PRO A 139 27.01 19.35 5.43
C PRO A 139 27.32 19.15 6.92
N HIS A 140 26.49 19.70 7.81
CA HIS A 140 26.68 19.58 9.25
C HIS A 140 26.50 18.14 9.75
N VAL A 141 25.59 17.37 9.16
CA VAL A 141 25.45 15.93 9.47
C VAL A 141 26.64 15.14 8.92
N LEU A 142 27.16 15.48 7.75
CA LEU A 142 28.33 14.81 7.19
C LEU A 142 29.59 14.99 8.04
N GLN A 143 29.73 16.12 8.74
CA GLN A 143 30.84 16.35 9.70
C GLN A 143 30.81 15.44 10.93
N ARG A 144 29.65 14.81 11.22
CA ARG A 144 29.50 13.87 12.34
C ARG A 144 29.72 12.42 11.93
N ILE A 145 30.02 12.18 10.66
CA ILE A 145 30.36 10.86 10.15
C ILE A 145 31.80 10.53 10.57
N ASP A 146 32.04 9.28 10.96
CA ASP A 146 33.37 8.79 11.26
C ASP A 146 34.20 8.70 9.98
N GLY A 147 35.12 9.63 9.75
CA GLY A 147 35.97 9.66 8.56
C GLY A 147 36.75 10.97 8.45
N ASP A 148 37.80 10.99 7.62
CA ASP A 148 38.62 12.18 7.42
C ASP A 148 38.11 13.02 6.23
N ILE A 149 37.08 13.83 6.49
CA ILE A 149 36.47 14.71 5.48
C ILE A 149 37.50 15.69 4.88
N GLU A 150 38.48 16.14 5.66
CA GLU A 150 39.56 17.02 5.16
C GLU A 150 40.49 16.28 4.21
N ALA A 151 40.83 15.03 4.50
CA ALA A 151 41.56 14.18 3.57
C ALA A 151 40.77 13.98 2.27
N ILE A 152 39.46 13.73 2.32
CA ILE A 152 38.61 13.58 1.13
C ILE A 152 38.62 14.85 0.27
N ARG A 153 38.51 16.03 0.90
CA ARG A 153 38.61 17.32 0.20
C ARG A 153 39.96 17.50 -0.50
N LYS A 154 41.05 17.00 0.10
CA LYS A 154 42.40 17.14 -0.45
C LYS A 154 42.72 16.09 -1.52
N GLU A 155 42.33 14.85 -1.30
CA GLU A 155 42.72 13.67 -2.07
C GLU A 155 41.72 13.33 -3.18
N GLY A 156 40.48 13.86 -3.08
CA GLY A 156 39.43 13.74 -4.09
C GLY A 156 38.43 12.64 -3.81
N GLU A 157 38.81 11.60 -3.07
CA GLU A 157 37.91 10.55 -2.55
C GLU A 157 38.47 9.98 -1.24
N GLY A 158 37.62 9.34 -0.43
CA GLY A 158 38.06 8.60 0.77
C GLY A 158 36.91 7.91 1.50
N GLU A 159 37.25 7.01 2.42
CA GLU A 159 36.29 6.18 3.14
C GLU A 159 35.76 6.87 4.39
N VAL A 160 34.46 6.70 4.63
CA VAL A 160 33.73 7.17 5.80
C VAL A 160 32.79 6.09 6.32
N THR A 161 32.57 6.04 7.63
CA THR A 161 31.68 5.08 8.28
C THR A 161 30.40 5.78 8.75
N ILE A 162 29.27 5.45 8.14
CA ILE A 162 27.95 5.98 8.50
C ILE A 162 27.13 4.84 9.11
N GLY A 163 26.67 5.00 10.36
CA GLY A 163 25.83 3.99 11.02
C GLY A 163 26.45 2.59 11.06
N GLY A 164 27.77 2.50 11.19
CA GLY A 164 28.52 1.24 11.25
C GLY A 164 28.81 0.56 9.91
N ARG A 165 28.64 1.26 8.77
CA ARG A 165 29.00 0.78 7.43
C ARG A 165 29.93 1.75 6.73
N ASP A 166 30.92 1.22 6.02
CA ASP A 166 31.92 2.00 5.30
C ASP A 166 31.44 2.34 3.88
N PHE A 167 31.65 3.58 3.47
CA PHE A 167 31.30 4.15 2.17
C PHE A 167 32.46 4.99 1.64
N ALA A 168 32.69 4.97 0.34
CA ALA A 168 33.61 5.92 -0.29
C ALA A 168 32.84 7.20 -0.65
N LEU A 169 33.30 8.37 -0.22
CA LEU A 169 32.77 9.67 -0.65
C LEU A 169 33.78 10.39 -1.53
N SER A 170 33.30 11.08 -2.56
CA SER A 170 34.11 11.98 -3.38
C SER A 170 34.08 13.42 -2.86
N ARG A 171 35.09 14.21 -3.22
CA ARG A 171 35.07 15.67 -3.02
C ARG A 171 33.88 16.32 -3.71
N ASP A 172 33.56 15.87 -4.93
CA ASP A 172 32.44 16.39 -5.72
C ASP A 172 31.10 16.17 -5.00
N PHE A 173 30.96 15.07 -4.24
CA PHE A 173 29.81 14.85 -3.35
C PHE A 173 29.73 15.96 -2.29
N LEU A 174 30.82 16.20 -1.56
CA LEU A 174 30.87 17.18 -0.47
C LEU A 174 30.58 18.60 -0.95
N GLU A 175 31.23 19.04 -2.04
CA GLU A 175 31.07 20.38 -2.59
C GLU A 175 29.64 20.63 -3.11
N LYS A 176 29.01 19.63 -3.74
CA LYS A 176 27.62 19.77 -4.22
C LYS A 176 26.63 19.85 -3.07
N VAL A 177 26.84 19.08 -2.01
CA VAL A 177 26.01 19.11 -0.82
C VAL A 177 26.11 20.44 -0.06
N GLU A 178 27.30 21.03 0.01
CA GLU A 178 27.55 22.35 0.63
C GLU A 178 26.81 23.50 -0.06
N ASN A 179 26.50 23.35 -1.34
CA ASN A 179 25.83 24.40 -2.12
C ASN A 179 24.29 24.33 -2.07
N ILE A 180 23.70 23.33 -1.42
CA ILE A 180 22.25 23.18 -1.34
C ILE A 180 21.73 23.79 -0.03
N ASP A 181 21.08 24.95 -0.14
CA ASP A 181 20.30 25.51 0.98
C ASP A 181 18.93 24.83 1.06
N LEU A 182 18.88 23.73 1.80
CA LEU A 182 17.66 22.94 1.96
C LEU A 182 16.53 23.73 2.64
N LEU A 183 16.85 24.66 3.54
CA LEU A 183 15.85 25.50 4.20
C LEU A 183 15.20 26.46 3.21
N GLU A 184 15.99 27.03 2.29
CA GLU A 184 15.46 27.86 1.22
C GLU A 184 14.57 27.05 0.27
N GLU A 185 15.01 25.86 -0.16
CA GLU A 185 14.22 24.95 -1.00
C GLU A 185 12.87 24.64 -0.34
N VAL A 186 12.88 24.29 0.95
CA VAL A 186 11.67 24.03 1.74
C VAL A 186 10.79 25.27 1.88
N GLY A 187 11.37 26.46 2.02
CA GLY A 187 10.64 27.73 2.04
C GLY A 187 9.96 28.08 0.70
N ARG A 188 10.49 27.53 -0.40
CA ARG A 188 9.92 27.66 -1.75
C ARG A 188 8.85 26.60 -2.05
N LEU A 189 8.87 25.45 -1.37
CA LEU A 189 7.88 24.38 -1.57
C LEU A 189 6.45 24.88 -1.25
N LYS A 190 5.55 24.65 -2.21
CA LYS A 190 4.11 24.94 -2.09
C LYS A 190 3.30 23.65 -2.00
N ARG A 191 3.82 22.65 -1.28
CA ARG A 191 3.24 21.31 -1.16
C ARG A 191 2.96 20.98 0.31
N PRO A 192 1.97 20.11 0.58
CA PRO A 192 1.78 19.57 1.92
C PRO A 192 3.02 18.83 2.41
N LEU A 193 3.47 19.18 3.62
CA LEU A 193 4.66 18.62 4.25
C LEU A 193 4.31 17.90 5.55
N LEU A 194 4.83 16.69 5.73
CA LEU A 194 4.79 15.95 6.98
C LEU A 194 6.20 15.61 7.43
N PHE A 195 6.55 16.01 8.64
CA PHE A 195 7.83 15.71 9.27
C PHE A 195 7.60 14.74 10.43
N LEU A 196 8.26 13.59 10.40
CA LEU A 196 8.30 12.64 11.50
C LEU A 196 9.72 12.59 12.03
N HIS A 197 9.91 12.78 13.33
CA HIS A 197 11.26 12.82 13.90
C HIS A 197 11.25 12.42 15.36
N SER A 198 12.25 11.66 15.79
CA SER A 198 12.41 11.26 17.19
C SER A 198 13.12 12.35 17.99
N PRO A 199 12.59 12.79 19.14
CA PRO A 199 13.31 13.68 20.06
C PRO A 199 14.54 13.03 20.70
N THR A 200 14.66 11.70 20.61
CA THR A 200 15.79 10.89 21.10
C THR A 200 16.64 10.35 19.96
N ASP A 201 16.60 11.00 18.79
CA ASP A 201 17.45 10.65 17.65
C ASP A 201 18.90 11.10 17.90
N ASP A 202 19.79 10.13 18.09
CA ASP A 202 21.22 10.38 18.37
C ASP A 202 22.06 10.62 17.11
N VAL A 203 21.49 10.45 15.91
CA VAL A 203 22.21 10.63 14.63
C VAL A 203 21.89 11.99 14.02
N VAL A 204 20.60 12.27 13.83
CA VAL A 204 20.09 13.54 13.32
C VAL A 204 19.20 14.15 14.40
N GLY A 205 19.73 15.11 15.14
CA GLY A 205 19.00 15.70 16.26
C GLY A 205 17.71 16.41 15.82
N ILE A 206 16.75 16.47 16.76
CA ILE A 206 15.39 17.01 16.57
C ILE A 206 15.34 18.49 16.13
N GLU A 207 16.44 19.22 16.35
CA GLU A 207 16.62 20.58 15.86
C GLU A 207 16.49 20.68 14.33
N ASN A 208 16.84 19.62 13.59
CA ASN A 208 16.72 19.56 12.13
C ASN A 208 15.25 19.61 11.70
N ALA A 209 14.39 18.78 12.30
CA ALA A 209 12.95 18.83 12.07
C ALA A 209 12.36 20.18 12.45
N SER A 210 12.84 20.79 13.53
CA SER A 210 12.41 22.12 13.97
C SER A 210 12.75 23.20 12.93
N ALA A 211 13.96 23.15 12.37
CA ALA A 211 14.40 24.07 11.33
C ALA A 211 13.61 23.88 10.02
N LEU A 212 13.46 22.64 9.55
CA LEU A 212 12.66 22.31 8.36
C LEU A 212 11.20 22.74 8.53
N PHE A 213 10.59 22.44 9.67
CA PHE A 213 9.22 22.85 9.98
C PHE A 213 9.09 24.37 10.06
N GLY A 214 10.09 25.06 10.59
CA GLY A 214 10.16 26.52 10.63
C GLY A 214 10.18 27.16 9.24
N ALA A 215 11.02 26.63 8.34
CA ALA A 215 11.13 27.09 6.96
C ALA A 215 9.88 26.78 6.12
N ALA A 216 9.23 25.64 6.36
CA ALA A 216 8.07 25.20 5.60
C ALA A 216 6.86 26.15 5.72
N LYS A 217 6.09 26.25 4.64
CA LYS A 217 4.77 26.92 4.62
C LYS A 217 3.64 25.92 4.88
N HIS A 218 2.46 26.41 5.27
CA HIS A 218 1.28 25.56 5.41
C HIS A 218 0.77 25.07 4.03
N PRO A 219 0.20 23.85 3.95
CA PRO A 219 -0.03 22.91 5.05
C PRO A 219 1.24 22.14 5.45
N LYS A 220 1.56 22.16 6.74
CA LYS A 220 2.70 21.46 7.33
C LYS A 220 2.29 20.77 8.63
N SER A 221 2.81 19.58 8.85
CA SER A 221 2.51 18.72 10.00
C SER A 221 3.79 18.18 10.61
N PHE A 222 3.81 17.99 11.92
CA PHE A 222 4.92 17.35 12.64
C PHE A 222 4.37 16.24 13.55
N VAL A 223 5.07 15.11 13.58
CA VAL A 223 4.76 13.96 14.44
C VAL A 223 6.03 13.52 15.16
N SER A 224 5.98 13.52 16.49
CA SER A 224 7.08 13.02 17.32
C SER A 224 7.12 11.50 17.30
N LEU A 225 8.31 10.93 17.16
CA LEU A 225 8.59 9.49 17.27
C LEU A 225 9.37 9.19 18.57
N GLU A 226 8.86 9.66 19.71
CA GLU A 226 9.51 9.51 21.02
C GLU A 226 9.95 8.07 21.31
N GLY A 227 11.23 7.90 21.65
CA GLY A 227 11.81 6.59 21.98
C GLY A 227 12.30 5.79 20.78
N ALA A 228 11.91 6.18 19.56
CA ALA A 228 12.38 5.51 18.35
C ALA A 228 13.84 5.89 18.04
N ASP A 229 14.62 4.90 17.59
CA ASP A 229 15.96 5.15 17.04
C ASP A 229 15.90 5.74 15.62
N HIS A 230 17.01 6.30 15.14
CA HIS A 230 17.11 6.95 13.83
C HIS A 230 16.68 6.04 12.65
N LEU A 231 16.94 4.74 12.75
CA LEU A 231 16.71 3.77 11.67
C LEU A 231 15.36 3.05 11.77
N LEU A 232 14.56 3.35 12.80
CA LEU A 232 13.32 2.65 13.14
C LEU A 232 13.52 1.14 13.16
N LEU A 233 14.52 0.66 13.93
CA LEU A 233 14.82 -0.77 14.01
C LEU A 233 13.72 -1.56 14.72
N ASP A 234 12.99 -0.92 15.64
CA ASP A 234 11.82 -1.51 16.28
C ASP A 234 10.62 -1.56 15.31
N GLN A 235 9.90 -2.69 15.34
CA GLN A 235 8.79 -2.92 14.41
C GLN A 235 7.56 -2.05 14.73
N ALA A 236 7.29 -1.76 16.00
CA ALA A 236 6.16 -0.94 16.41
C ALA A 236 6.36 0.51 15.96
N ASP A 237 7.58 1.06 16.11
CA ASP A 237 7.91 2.41 15.67
C ASP A 237 7.83 2.57 14.15
N ALA A 238 8.39 1.61 13.40
CA ALA A 238 8.29 1.58 11.95
C ALA A 238 6.82 1.48 11.48
N GLN A 239 6.01 0.67 12.15
CA GLN A 239 4.59 0.52 11.82
C GLN A 239 3.79 1.77 12.17
N PHE A 240 4.09 2.43 13.29
CA PHE A 240 3.45 3.68 13.68
C PHE A 240 3.72 4.79 12.66
N ALA A 241 5.00 5.02 12.33
CA ALA A 241 5.39 5.99 11.30
C ALA A 241 4.72 5.69 9.95
N ALA A 242 4.70 4.43 9.54
CA ALA A 242 4.05 3.97 8.31
C ALA A 242 2.54 4.25 8.29
N SER A 243 1.83 3.91 9.36
CA SER A 243 0.39 4.14 9.48
C SER A 243 0.03 5.63 9.47
N VAL A 244 0.83 6.46 10.15
CA VAL A 244 0.65 7.93 10.14
C VAL A 244 0.84 8.50 8.74
N ILE A 245 1.92 8.13 8.05
CA ILE A 245 2.20 8.59 6.68
C ILE A 245 1.08 8.15 5.73
N ALA A 246 0.68 6.88 5.78
CA ALA A 246 -0.36 6.35 4.90
C ALA A 246 -1.70 7.04 5.10
N ALA A 247 -2.16 7.17 6.35
CA ALA A 247 -3.41 7.86 6.66
C ALA A 247 -3.38 9.34 6.24
N TRP A 248 -2.28 10.05 6.52
CA TRP A 248 -2.10 11.45 6.12
C TRP A 248 -2.11 11.62 4.58
N ALA A 249 -1.46 10.70 3.86
CA ALA A 249 -1.37 10.75 2.41
C ALA A 249 -2.74 10.64 1.71
N THR A 250 -3.70 9.92 2.29
CA THR A 250 -5.06 9.78 1.72
C THR A 250 -5.77 11.12 1.48
N ARG A 251 -5.39 12.17 2.22
CA ARG A 251 -5.94 13.52 2.06
C ARG A 251 -5.47 14.22 0.78
N TYR A 252 -4.29 13.86 0.28
CA TYR A 252 -3.60 14.50 -0.84
C TYR A 252 -3.52 13.61 -2.09
N ILE A 253 -3.69 12.30 -1.90
CA ILE A 253 -3.92 11.32 -2.97
C ILE A 253 -5.31 10.71 -2.74
N PRO A 254 -6.39 11.45 -3.05
CA PRO A 254 -7.74 10.96 -2.86
C PRO A 254 -8.04 9.79 -3.81
N MET A 255 -9.01 8.97 -3.42
CA MET A 255 -9.52 7.92 -4.30
C MET A 255 -10.05 8.53 -5.59
N ARG A 256 -9.74 7.93 -6.74
CA ARG A 256 -10.29 8.41 -8.01
C ARG A 256 -11.80 8.24 -8.03
N GLU A 257 -12.49 9.28 -8.49
CA GLU A 257 -13.95 9.30 -8.67
C GLU A 257 -14.37 8.86 -10.09
N ASP A 258 -13.42 8.66 -11.00
CA ASP A 258 -13.65 8.38 -12.42
C ASP A 258 -14.08 6.93 -12.71
N TRP A 259 -14.28 6.10 -11.69
CA TRP A 259 -14.84 4.78 -11.87
C TRP A 259 -16.37 4.86 -12.02
N PRO A 260 -16.94 4.27 -13.09
CA PRO A 260 -18.39 4.28 -13.29
C PRO A 260 -19.04 3.45 -12.18
N MET A 261 -19.78 4.11 -11.28
CA MET A 261 -20.68 3.42 -10.35
C MET A 261 -21.96 3.09 -11.13
N PRO A 262 -22.33 1.80 -11.25
CA PRO A 262 -23.51 1.46 -12.03
C PRO A 262 -24.79 1.88 -11.31
N ASP A 263 -25.80 2.29 -12.09
CA ASP A 263 -27.15 2.54 -11.56
C ASP A 263 -27.80 1.26 -11.02
N GLN A 264 -27.47 0.11 -11.62
CA GLN A 264 -27.95 -1.23 -11.25
C GLN A 264 -26.87 -2.30 -11.43
N GLY A 265 -26.88 -3.30 -10.55
CA GLY A 265 -25.97 -4.44 -10.61
C GLY A 265 -24.55 -4.10 -10.14
N VAL A 266 -23.57 -4.72 -10.80
CA VAL A 266 -22.14 -4.56 -10.50
C VAL A 266 -21.35 -4.30 -11.78
N VAL A 267 -20.30 -3.48 -11.66
CA VAL A 267 -19.25 -3.33 -12.68
C VAL A 267 -17.99 -3.96 -12.12
N ILE A 268 -17.36 -4.83 -12.91
CA ILE A 268 -16.10 -5.48 -12.55
C ILE A 268 -15.06 -5.04 -13.57
N LYS A 269 -13.88 -4.65 -13.08
CA LYS A 269 -12.70 -4.43 -13.91
C LYS A 269 -11.52 -5.21 -13.35
N THR A 270 -10.63 -5.62 -14.24
CA THR A 270 -9.32 -6.15 -13.85
C THR A 270 -8.55 -5.04 -13.13
N GLY A 271 -8.14 -5.31 -11.90
CA GLY A 271 -7.24 -4.47 -11.12
C GLY A 271 -5.78 -4.80 -11.40
N HIS A 272 -4.91 -4.50 -10.43
CA HIS A 272 -3.52 -4.98 -10.45
C HIS A 272 -3.42 -6.44 -10.00
N GLY A 273 -2.27 -7.06 -10.30
CA GLY A 273 -2.06 -8.49 -10.06
C GLY A 273 -2.59 -9.35 -11.21
N LYS A 274 -2.51 -10.67 -11.04
CA LYS A 274 -2.90 -11.62 -12.10
C LYS A 274 -4.41 -11.84 -12.18
N PHE A 275 -5.07 -11.90 -11.03
CA PHE A 275 -6.51 -12.21 -10.91
C PHE A 275 -7.28 -11.16 -10.10
N GLY A 276 -6.60 -10.16 -9.54
CA GLY A 276 -7.23 -9.09 -8.78
C GLY A 276 -8.26 -8.33 -9.60
N THR A 277 -9.46 -8.17 -9.05
CA THR A 277 -10.55 -7.43 -9.67
C THR A 277 -11.18 -6.44 -8.70
N GLU A 278 -11.57 -5.30 -9.24
CA GLU A 278 -12.33 -4.29 -8.51
C GLU A 278 -13.82 -4.44 -8.82
N VAL A 279 -14.63 -4.57 -7.78
CA VAL A 279 -16.09 -4.75 -7.86
C VAL A 279 -16.79 -3.50 -7.34
N HIS A 280 -17.58 -2.89 -8.21
CA HIS A 280 -18.31 -1.65 -7.92
C HIS A 280 -19.81 -1.92 -7.96
N THR A 281 -20.46 -1.71 -6.82
CA THR A 281 -21.92 -1.59 -6.73
C THR A 281 -22.30 -0.11 -6.83
N LYS A 282 -23.60 0.20 -6.73
CA LYS A 282 -24.09 1.58 -6.67
C LYS A 282 -23.45 2.43 -5.57
N THR A 283 -23.13 1.84 -4.41
CA THR A 283 -22.69 2.59 -3.22
C THR A 283 -21.44 2.01 -2.53
N HIS A 284 -20.98 0.83 -2.95
CA HIS A 284 -19.84 0.14 -2.34
C HIS A 284 -18.82 -0.24 -3.40
N ARG A 285 -17.55 -0.30 -2.97
CA ARG A 285 -16.41 -0.79 -3.76
C ARG A 285 -15.66 -1.81 -2.91
N PHE A 286 -15.27 -2.92 -3.52
CA PHE A 286 -14.47 -3.95 -2.87
C PHE A 286 -13.66 -4.74 -3.89
N VAL A 287 -12.74 -5.57 -3.42
CA VAL A 287 -11.84 -6.39 -4.24
C VAL A 287 -12.31 -7.83 -4.23
N ALA A 288 -12.10 -8.54 -5.34
CA ALA A 288 -12.17 -9.99 -5.41
C ALA A 288 -10.92 -10.53 -6.11
N ASP A 289 -10.40 -11.66 -5.64
CA ASP A 289 -9.14 -12.22 -6.12
C ASP A 289 -9.07 -13.73 -5.85
N GLU A 290 -8.12 -14.41 -6.48
CA GLU A 290 -7.80 -15.81 -6.23
C GLU A 290 -6.72 -15.95 -5.14
N PRO A 291 -6.67 -17.08 -4.43
CA PRO A 291 -5.62 -17.33 -3.46
C PRO A 291 -4.27 -17.56 -4.15
N LYS A 292 -3.19 -17.40 -3.38
CA LYS A 292 -1.81 -17.61 -3.87
C LYS A 292 -1.57 -19.00 -4.47
N SER A 293 -2.25 -20.04 -3.97
CA SER A 293 -2.15 -21.40 -4.48
C SER A 293 -2.63 -21.55 -5.94
N TYR A 294 -3.48 -20.64 -6.41
CA TYR A 294 -3.95 -20.56 -7.80
C TYR A 294 -3.28 -19.41 -8.58
N GLY A 295 -2.32 -18.72 -7.98
CA GLY A 295 -1.54 -17.64 -8.59
C GLY A 295 -2.17 -16.26 -8.50
N GLY A 296 -3.16 -16.06 -7.63
CA GLY A 296 -3.64 -14.72 -7.24
C GLY A 296 -2.86 -14.16 -6.05
N ASP A 297 -3.27 -12.99 -5.57
CA ASP A 297 -2.57 -12.27 -4.50
C ASP A 297 -3.22 -12.43 -3.12
N ASP A 298 -4.32 -13.18 -3.04
CA ASP A 298 -5.11 -13.44 -1.82
C ASP A 298 -5.59 -12.13 -1.17
N SER A 299 -6.09 -11.23 -2.00
CA SER A 299 -6.40 -9.85 -1.62
C SER A 299 -7.87 -9.54 -1.34
N GLY A 300 -8.74 -10.48 -1.66
CA GLY A 300 -10.17 -10.39 -1.47
C GLY A 300 -10.79 -11.78 -1.57
N PRO A 301 -12.09 -11.90 -1.29
CA PRO A 301 -12.81 -13.15 -1.46
C PRO A 301 -12.71 -13.67 -2.90
N THR A 302 -12.67 -14.98 -3.04
CA THR A 302 -12.76 -15.62 -4.36
C THR A 302 -14.15 -15.44 -4.96
N PRO A 303 -14.33 -15.62 -6.29
CA PRO A 303 -15.65 -15.64 -6.90
C PRO A 303 -16.62 -16.63 -6.24
N TYR A 304 -16.12 -17.77 -5.77
CA TYR A 304 -16.93 -18.76 -5.04
C TYR A 304 -17.25 -18.32 -3.61
N ASP A 305 -16.34 -17.65 -2.91
CA ASP A 305 -16.65 -17.04 -1.61
C ASP A 305 -17.76 -15.99 -1.75
N LEU A 306 -17.73 -15.18 -2.82
CA LEU A 306 -18.79 -14.21 -3.11
C LEU A 306 -20.13 -14.88 -3.41
N LEU A 307 -20.13 -15.98 -4.17
CA LEU A 307 -21.33 -16.77 -4.43
C LEU A 307 -21.91 -17.38 -3.14
N ASN A 308 -21.05 -17.99 -2.32
CA ASN A 308 -21.41 -18.57 -1.02
C ASN A 308 -21.94 -17.50 -0.06
N ALA A 309 -21.28 -16.34 -0.02
CA ALA A 309 -21.70 -15.20 0.77
C ALA A 309 -23.05 -14.66 0.30
N ALA A 310 -23.30 -14.56 -1.01
CA ALA A 310 -24.59 -14.13 -1.53
C ALA A 310 -25.74 -15.05 -1.06
N LEU A 311 -25.55 -16.37 -1.10
CA LEU A 311 -26.53 -17.33 -0.59
C LEU A 311 -26.68 -17.25 0.94
N GLY A 312 -25.58 -17.26 1.67
CA GLY A 312 -25.57 -17.24 3.14
C GLY A 312 -26.22 -15.97 3.70
N THR A 313 -25.84 -14.81 3.18
CA THR A 313 -26.41 -13.51 3.60
C THR A 313 -27.90 -13.41 3.30
N CYS A 314 -28.34 -13.81 2.10
CA CYS A 314 -29.76 -13.79 1.73
C CYS A 314 -30.60 -14.72 2.62
N THR A 315 -30.06 -15.89 2.95
CA THR A 315 -30.69 -16.86 3.86
C THR A 315 -30.84 -16.27 5.26
N ALA A 316 -29.76 -15.74 5.84
CA ALA A 316 -29.76 -15.15 7.18
C ALA A 316 -30.75 -13.96 7.27
N MET A 317 -30.73 -13.06 6.29
CA MET A 317 -31.66 -11.92 6.20
C MET A 317 -33.13 -12.38 6.13
N THR A 318 -33.41 -13.43 5.35
CA THR A 318 -34.78 -13.96 5.19
C THR A 318 -35.30 -14.57 6.50
N MET A 319 -34.47 -15.35 7.20
CA MET A 319 -34.82 -15.92 8.50
C MET A 319 -35.08 -14.85 9.56
N LYS A 320 -34.21 -13.84 9.63
CA LYS A 320 -34.37 -12.71 10.55
C LYS A 320 -35.65 -11.93 10.27
N MET A 321 -35.89 -11.57 9.00
CA MET A 321 -37.12 -10.88 8.58
C MET A 321 -38.39 -11.67 8.92
N TYR A 322 -38.37 -13.01 8.78
CA TYR A 322 -39.50 -13.86 9.13
C TYR A 322 -39.76 -13.88 10.65
N ALA A 323 -38.71 -14.05 11.45
CA ALA A 323 -38.82 -14.04 12.91
C ALA A 323 -39.33 -12.69 13.44
N ASP A 324 -38.79 -11.58 12.92
CA ASP A 324 -39.21 -10.21 13.26
C ASP A 324 -40.69 -10.00 12.96
N LYS A 325 -41.16 -10.42 11.78
CA LYS A 325 -42.57 -10.34 11.38
C LYS A 325 -43.49 -11.15 12.29
N LYS A 326 -42.99 -12.22 12.92
CA LYS A 326 -43.73 -13.06 13.86
C LYS A 326 -43.59 -12.63 15.32
N GLY A 327 -42.72 -11.65 15.60
CA GLY A 327 -42.39 -11.22 16.97
C GLY A 327 -41.69 -12.31 17.77
N TRP A 328 -40.91 -13.18 17.11
CA TRP A 328 -40.19 -14.26 17.79
C TRP A 328 -38.82 -13.79 18.30
N PRO A 329 -38.36 -14.29 19.47
CA PRO A 329 -37.14 -13.82 20.14
C PRO A 329 -35.86 -14.42 19.51
N LEU A 330 -35.68 -14.25 18.21
CA LEU A 330 -34.45 -14.65 17.51
C LEU A 330 -33.36 -13.61 17.76
N GLU A 331 -32.26 -14.01 18.39
CA GLU A 331 -31.14 -13.12 18.71
C GLU A 331 -30.14 -13.02 17.55
N GLY A 332 -29.99 -14.09 16.77
CA GLY A 332 -29.06 -14.12 15.65
C GLY A 332 -29.12 -15.42 14.85
N VAL A 333 -28.43 -15.42 13.71
CA VAL A 333 -28.29 -16.59 12.85
C VAL A 333 -26.86 -16.66 12.36
N THR A 334 -26.22 -17.82 12.50
CA THR A 334 -24.98 -18.16 11.81
C THR A 334 -25.30 -19.08 10.64
N VAL A 335 -24.85 -18.71 9.43
CA VAL A 335 -24.99 -19.54 8.23
C VAL A 335 -23.61 -19.79 7.66
N GLN A 336 -23.22 -21.06 7.58
CA GLN A 336 -22.01 -21.49 6.89
C GLN A 336 -22.41 -22.11 5.53
N VAL A 337 -21.76 -21.67 4.46
CA VAL A 337 -21.97 -22.20 3.11
C VAL A 337 -20.64 -22.69 2.55
N THR A 338 -20.62 -23.91 2.02
CA THR A 338 -19.45 -24.49 1.33
C THR A 338 -19.84 -24.96 -0.07
N HIS A 339 -18.85 -25.05 -0.97
CA HIS A 339 -19.05 -25.51 -2.35
C HIS A 339 -18.27 -26.80 -2.60
N GLU A 340 -18.94 -27.79 -3.20
CA GLU A 340 -18.35 -29.07 -3.59
C GLU A 340 -18.52 -29.31 -5.09
N ARG A 341 -17.44 -29.75 -5.76
CA ARG A 341 -17.41 -29.96 -7.22
C ARG A 341 -17.72 -31.40 -7.67
N ASN A 342 -17.83 -32.35 -6.74
CA ASN A 342 -18.05 -33.77 -7.04
C ASN A 342 -19.09 -34.37 -6.08
N HIS A 343 -20.35 -33.98 -6.22
CA HIS A 343 -21.43 -34.57 -5.43
C HIS A 343 -22.08 -35.71 -6.22
N ARG A 344 -21.53 -36.94 -6.09
CA ARG A 344 -22.05 -38.15 -6.76
C ARG A 344 -22.94 -39.01 -5.86
N ASP A 345 -22.77 -38.93 -4.54
CA ASP A 345 -23.22 -40.02 -3.65
C ASP A 345 -24.47 -39.68 -2.79
N GLU A 346 -25.01 -38.45 -2.82
CA GLU A 346 -26.11 -38.04 -1.93
C GLU A 346 -27.24 -37.22 -2.60
N CYS A 347 -27.46 -37.37 -3.91
CA CYS A 347 -28.54 -36.64 -4.60
C CYS A 347 -29.74 -37.56 -4.90
N ASP A 348 -30.91 -37.28 -4.29
CA ASP A 348 -32.21 -37.87 -4.66
C ASP A 348 -32.73 -37.37 -6.04
N HIS A 349 -31.97 -36.52 -6.72
CA HIS A 349 -32.26 -36.04 -8.07
C HIS A 349 -31.72 -37.00 -9.14
N VAL A 350 -32.46 -38.10 -9.31
CA VAL A 350 -32.15 -39.21 -10.24
C VAL A 350 -32.08 -38.77 -11.72
N GLU A 351 -32.67 -37.63 -12.09
CA GLU A 351 -32.74 -37.17 -13.48
C GLU A 351 -31.40 -36.60 -14.01
N ALA A 352 -30.49 -36.14 -13.16
CA ALA A 352 -29.19 -35.59 -13.57
C ALA A 352 -28.09 -36.67 -13.76
N MET A 353 -28.36 -37.92 -13.34
CA MET A 353 -27.37 -39.01 -13.39
C MET A 353 -27.21 -39.61 -14.80
N GLU A 354 -28.12 -39.35 -15.74
CA GLU A 354 -28.11 -39.97 -17.07
C GLU A 354 -27.13 -39.33 -18.08
N GLU A 355 -26.61 -38.12 -17.85
CA GLU A 355 -25.82 -37.38 -18.85
C GLU A 355 -24.32 -37.19 -18.50
N GLY A 356 -23.80 -37.84 -17.46
CA GLY A 356 -22.38 -37.69 -17.09
C GLY A 356 -21.98 -36.28 -16.64
N ARG A 357 -22.95 -35.46 -16.22
CA ARG A 357 -22.74 -34.08 -15.78
C ARG A 357 -22.15 -34.06 -14.36
N GLN A 358 -21.09 -33.27 -14.16
CA GLN A 358 -20.58 -33.00 -12.81
C GLN A 358 -21.61 -32.18 -12.04
N MET A 359 -22.24 -32.81 -11.04
CA MET A 359 -23.10 -32.10 -10.10
C MET A 359 -22.25 -31.34 -9.10
N GLN A 360 -22.44 -30.03 -9.08
CA GLN A 360 -21.88 -29.13 -8.07
C GLN A 360 -22.93 -28.91 -6.99
N ALA A 361 -22.52 -28.90 -5.73
CA ALA A 361 -23.41 -28.71 -4.59
C ALA A 361 -22.95 -27.52 -3.73
N LEU A 362 -23.92 -26.76 -3.22
CA LEU A 362 -23.72 -25.78 -2.16
C LEU A 362 -24.31 -26.33 -0.87
N ASN A 363 -23.45 -26.58 0.11
CA ASN A 363 -23.84 -27.15 1.39
C ASN A 363 -24.03 -26.01 2.41
N ARG A 364 -25.21 -25.95 3.03
CA ARG A 364 -25.57 -24.88 3.98
C ARG A 364 -25.83 -25.45 5.37
N ARG A 365 -25.07 -25.00 6.36
CA ARG A 365 -25.30 -25.28 7.79
C ARG A 365 -25.84 -24.04 8.49
N ILE A 366 -26.96 -24.18 9.21
CA ILE A 366 -27.66 -23.09 9.89
C ILE A 366 -27.63 -23.33 11.40
N GLU A 367 -27.31 -22.29 12.15
CA GLU A 367 -27.40 -22.25 13.61
C GLU A 367 -28.24 -21.02 14.03
N LEU A 368 -29.25 -21.25 14.87
CA LEU A 368 -30.16 -20.21 15.38
C LEU A 368 -29.83 -19.88 16.84
N HIS A 369 -29.60 -18.60 17.10
CA HIS A 369 -29.29 -18.05 18.43
C HIS A 369 -30.54 -17.45 19.07
N GLY A 370 -30.77 -17.74 20.35
CA GLY A 370 -31.94 -17.28 21.10
C GLY A 370 -32.55 -18.42 21.94
N ASP A 371 -32.23 -18.43 23.23
CA ASP A 371 -32.65 -19.52 24.14
C ASP A 371 -34.16 -19.53 24.39
N ALA A 372 -34.82 -18.40 24.16
CA ALA A 372 -36.27 -18.25 24.29
C ALA A 372 -37.06 -18.80 23.07
N LEU A 373 -36.39 -19.27 22.01
CA LEU A 373 -37.04 -19.88 20.85
C LEU A 373 -37.49 -21.31 21.17
N ASP A 374 -38.78 -21.57 21.02
CA ASP A 374 -39.30 -22.94 21.08
C ASP A 374 -38.95 -23.76 19.83
N GLU A 375 -39.02 -25.09 19.94
CA GLU A 375 -38.68 -26.02 18.85
C GLU A 375 -39.53 -25.82 17.60
N GLY A 376 -40.80 -25.43 17.75
CA GLY A 376 -41.70 -25.14 16.63
C GLY A 376 -41.31 -23.85 15.90
N GLN A 377 -40.88 -22.83 16.63
CA GLN A 377 -40.33 -21.59 16.08
C GLN A 377 -39.04 -21.87 15.33
N ARG A 378 -38.09 -22.60 15.95
CA ARG A 378 -36.81 -22.99 15.35
C ARG A 378 -37.03 -23.70 14.01
N ARG A 379 -37.91 -24.71 13.97
CA ARG A 379 -38.24 -25.45 12.75
C ARG A 379 -38.79 -24.54 11.65
N LYS A 380 -39.76 -23.69 11.98
CA LYS A 380 -40.38 -22.76 11.00
C LYS A 380 -39.41 -21.71 10.48
N ILE A 381 -38.46 -21.26 11.31
CA ILE A 381 -37.40 -20.35 10.89
C ILE A 381 -36.49 -21.07 9.88
N VAL A 382 -36.05 -22.30 10.16
CA VAL A 382 -35.21 -23.05 9.22
C VAL A 382 -35.96 -23.34 7.91
N GLU A 383 -37.24 -23.68 7.95
CA GLU A 383 -38.07 -23.90 6.74
C GLU A 383 -38.16 -22.67 5.81
N ILE A 384 -37.95 -21.45 6.33
CA ILE A 384 -37.96 -20.23 5.50
C ILE A 384 -36.62 -19.98 4.79
N ALA A 385 -35.56 -20.68 5.19
CA ALA A 385 -34.21 -20.54 4.63
C ALA A 385 -34.20 -20.81 3.10
N ASP A 386 -34.92 -21.84 2.66
CA ASP A 386 -35.05 -22.23 1.24
C ASP A 386 -35.93 -21.28 0.42
N LYS A 387 -36.56 -20.29 1.07
CA LYS A 387 -37.41 -19.31 0.41
C LYS A 387 -36.69 -17.99 0.14
N CYS A 388 -35.41 -17.90 0.45
CA CYS A 388 -34.65 -16.68 0.20
C CYS A 388 -34.51 -16.43 -1.33
N PRO A 389 -34.55 -15.16 -1.79
CA PRO A 389 -34.46 -14.85 -3.21
C PRO A 389 -33.26 -15.48 -3.94
N VAL A 390 -32.07 -15.47 -3.35
CA VAL A 390 -30.86 -16.04 -3.97
C VAL A 390 -30.97 -17.55 -4.13
N HIS A 391 -31.49 -18.26 -3.12
CA HIS A 391 -31.76 -19.71 -3.20
C HIS A 391 -32.66 -20.03 -4.39
N ARG A 392 -33.78 -19.30 -4.53
CA ARG A 392 -34.72 -19.48 -5.65
C ARG A 392 -34.11 -19.17 -7.01
N THR A 393 -33.19 -18.21 -7.07
CA THR A 393 -32.47 -17.90 -8.32
C THR A 393 -31.51 -19.02 -8.70
N LEU A 394 -30.85 -19.65 -7.73
CA LEU A 394 -29.89 -20.74 -7.98
C LEU A 394 -30.56 -22.07 -8.36
N GLU A 395 -31.73 -22.37 -7.79
CA GLU A 395 -32.52 -23.57 -8.14
C GLU A 395 -33.46 -23.37 -9.35
N GLY A 396 -33.60 -22.13 -9.84
CA GLY A 396 -34.47 -21.79 -10.97
C GLY A 396 -33.75 -21.77 -12.33
N ASP A 397 -34.51 -21.46 -13.37
CA ASP A 397 -34.00 -21.31 -14.74
C ASP A 397 -33.30 -19.94 -14.93
N LEU A 398 -32.01 -19.86 -14.59
CA LEU A 398 -31.19 -18.67 -14.79
C LEU A 398 -30.46 -18.70 -16.14
N HIS A 399 -30.66 -17.66 -16.95
CA HIS A 399 -29.95 -17.48 -18.22
C HIS A 399 -28.96 -16.32 -18.16
N VAL A 400 -27.72 -16.56 -18.61
CA VAL A 400 -26.69 -15.52 -18.75
C VAL A 400 -26.60 -15.09 -20.21
N HIS A 401 -26.79 -13.79 -20.47
CA HIS A 401 -26.67 -13.21 -21.80
C HIS A 401 -25.41 -12.35 -21.92
N THR A 402 -24.61 -12.58 -22.97
CA THR A 402 -23.37 -11.83 -23.23
C THR A 402 -23.56 -10.90 -24.44
N ARG A 403 -23.06 -9.66 -24.34
CA ARG A 403 -22.99 -8.69 -25.44
C ARG A 403 -21.61 -8.04 -25.42
N SER A 404 -21.00 -7.85 -26.59
CA SER A 404 -19.64 -7.30 -26.79
C SER A 404 -19.67 -5.93 -27.44
#